data_AF-A0A6P0KG63-F1
#
_entry.id   AF-A0A6P0KG63-F1
#
_cell.length_a   1.000
_cell.length_b   1.000
_cell.length_c   1.000
_cell.angle_alpha   90.00
_cell.angle_beta   90.00
_cell.angle_gamma   90.00
#
_symmetry.space_group_name_H-M   'P 1'
#
loop_
_entity.id
_entity.type
_entity.pdbx_description
1 polymer ?
#
loop_
_entity_poly.entity_id
_entity_poly.type
_entity_poly.pdbx_seq_one_letter_code
_entity_poly.pdbx_strand_id
1 'polypeptide(L)'
;MNFAQSLFGTAIAGAIVVVSSASSALAANLTHSWDVTSHKSNDHAFTFFKKSAVRAFGDDVDFQFHEACTLNEYDDGTARLVGTIVNQKNDDQRWDVDILFTSTEMNQTKGRSESFAIANNWRFYELSEEQSGHMLTGLGEYEGSYLNLYDRSNGKFPGQLGLAANDKNSNMGFSFWFGYSGLVNGQTVTNINDGDINVNLAASIPEPSLGLLSLAVLTGSFKLLKRKEEKREV
;
A
#
# COMPACT_ATOMS: atom_id res chain seq x y z
N MET A 1 -54.74 -55.56 15.66
CA MET A 1 -53.50 -56.36 15.58
C MET A 1 -52.61 -55.70 14.52
N ASN A 2 -51.46 -55.12 14.94
CA ASN A 2 -50.17 -54.99 14.21
C ASN A 2 -50.18 -54.55 12.72
N PHE A 3 -49.36 -53.62 12.19
CA PHE A 3 -48.04 -53.07 12.52
C PHE A 3 -47.84 -51.76 11.68
N ALA A 4 -46.82 -50.97 12.03
CA ALA A 4 -46.45 -49.63 11.55
C ALA A 4 -46.01 -49.47 10.07
N GLN A 5 -45.98 -48.22 9.57
CA GLN A 5 -44.88 -47.56 8.79
C GLN A 5 -45.34 -46.14 8.35
N SER A 6 -44.78 -45.05 8.88
CA SER A 6 -43.54 -44.34 8.48
C SER A 6 -43.73 -43.35 7.32
N LEU A 7 -43.64 -42.07 7.69
CA LEU A 7 -43.50 -40.84 6.89
C LEU A 7 -42.32 -40.90 5.91
N PHE A 8 -42.48 -40.41 4.68
CA PHE A 8 -41.45 -39.65 3.96
C PHE A 8 -42.12 -38.67 2.98
N GLY A 9 -42.16 -37.40 3.36
CA GLY A 9 -42.45 -36.29 2.45
C GLY A 9 -41.17 -35.88 1.73
N THR A 10 -41.16 -35.97 0.40
CA THR A 10 -40.04 -35.55 -0.43
C THR A 10 -40.14 -34.06 -0.68
N ALA A 11 -39.23 -33.27 -0.10
CA ALA A 11 -39.06 -31.86 -0.46
C ALA A 11 -38.12 -31.78 -1.68
N ILE A 12 -38.65 -31.32 -2.83
CA ILE A 12 -37.85 -31.03 -4.02
C ILE A 12 -37.28 -29.62 -3.83
N ALA A 13 -35.99 -29.52 -3.51
CA ALA A 13 -35.26 -28.27 -3.53
C ALA A 13 -34.77 -28.02 -4.98
N GLY A 14 -35.40 -27.06 -5.66
CA GLY A 14 -34.91 -26.56 -6.95
C GLY A 14 -33.63 -25.75 -6.74
N ALA A 15 -32.51 -26.23 -7.26
CA ALA A 15 -31.27 -25.47 -7.30
C ALA A 15 -31.36 -24.41 -8.41
N ILE A 16 -31.39 -23.13 -8.01
CA ILE A 16 -31.13 -22.02 -8.93
C ILE A 16 -29.61 -22.00 -9.14
N VAL A 17 -29.16 -22.41 -10.33
CA VAL A 17 -27.77 -22.19 -10.75
C VAL A 17 -27.68 -20.75 -11.24
N VAL A 18 -27.19 -19.85 -10.40
CA VAL A 18 -26.75 -18.52 -10.84
C VAL A 18 -25.37 -18.71 -11.46
N VAL A 19 -25.30 -18.79 -12.78
CA VAL A 19 -24.02 -18.66 -13.50
C VAL A 19 -23.72 -17.16 -13.58
N SER A 20 -23.05 -16.62 -12.58
CA SER A 20 -22.41 -15.30 -12.70
C SER A 20 -21.09 -15.50 -13.44
N SER A 21 -21.01 -15.09 -14.70
CA SER A 21 -19.73 -14.89 -15.38
C SER A 21 -19.08 -13.62 -14.80
N ALA A 22 -18.54 -13.73 -13.59
CA ALA A 22 -17.57 -12.75 -13.10
C ALA A 22 -16.27 -13.04 -13.85
N SER A 23 -15.92 -12.17 -14.80
CA SER A 23 -14.53 -12.05 -15.22
C SER A 23 -13.77 -11.52 -14.02
N SER A 24 -13.23 -12.40 -13.18
CA SER A 24 -12.24 -12.00 -12.20
C SER A 24 -11.02 -11.54 -12.99
N ALA A 25 -10.84 -10.23 -13.15
CA ALA A 25 -9.49 -9.71 -13.29
C ALA A 25 -8.71 -10.29 -12.11
N LEU A 26 -7.66 -11.06 -12.38
CA LEU A 26 -6.78 -11.53 -11.32
C LEU A 26 -6.17 -10.25 -10.72
N ALA A 27 -6.54 -9.92 -9.48
CA ALA A 27 -5.83 -8.88 -8.75
C ALA A 27 -4.37 -9.34 -8.61
N ALA A 28 -3.42 -8.46 -8.91
CA ALA A 28 -2.00 -8.76 -8.76
C ALA A 28 -1.69 -9.16 -7.32
N ASN A 29 -0.85 -10.18 -7.16
CA ASN A 29 -0.47 -10.68 -5.85
C ASN A 29 0.68 -9.84 -5.29
N LEU A 30 0.57 -9.47 -4.01
CA LEU A 30 1.65 -8.83 -3.26
C LEU A 30 2.86 -9.79 -3.19
N THR A 31 4.01 -9.33 -3.68
CA THR A 31 5.29 -10.06 -3.62
C THR A 31 6.16 -9.58 -2.48
N HIS A 32 6.15 -8.28 -2.20
CA HIS A 32 6.89 -7.66 -1.10
C HIS A 32 6.08 -6.51 -0.52
N SER A 33 6.23 -6.30 0.78
CA SER A 33 5.71 -5.14 1.48
C SER A 33 6.81 -4.56 2.35
N TRP A 34 6.96 -3.25 2.28
CA TRP A 34 7.98 -2.51 3.00
C TRP A 34 7.35 -1.43 3.85
N ASP A 35 7.69 -1.40 5.13
CA ASP A 35 7.41 -0.27 5.98
C ASP A 35 8.33 0.87 5.56
N VAL A 36 7.73 1.99 5.18
CA VAL A 36 8.44 3.20 4.81
C VAL A 36 8.91 3.86 6.09
N THR A 37 10.21 3.75 6.33
CA THR A 37 10.84 4.36 7.49
C THR A 37 11.53 5.64 7.05
N SER A 38 11.17 6.75 7.67
CA SER A 38 11.85 8.02 7.43
C SER A 38 13.32 7.93 7.85
N HIS A 39 14.17 8.62 7.10
CA HIS A 39 15.46 9.02 7.64
C HIS A 39 15.22 10.17 8.63
N LYS A 40 15.32 9.90 9.94
CA LYS A 40 14.99 10.85 11.01
C LYS A 40 15.97 12.01 11.23
N SER A 41 17.06 12.16 10.47
CA SER A 41 18.02 13.25 10.71
C SER A 41 18.20 14.19 9.52
N ASN A 42 17.65 15.40 9.66
CA ASN A 42 17.93 16.62 8.87
C ASN A 42 17.89 16.49 7.35
N ASP A 43 17.25 15.45 6.83
CA ASP A 43 17.20 15.23 5.40
C ASP A 43 15.77 14.92 4.95
N HIS A 44 15.50 15.48 3.79
CA HIS A 44 14.23 15.52 3.09
C HIS A 44 13.81 14.10 2.66
N ALA A 45 12.77 13.53 3.29
CA ALA A 45 12.24 12.22 2.91
C ALA A 45 11.22 12.32 1.76
N PHE A 46 10.43 13.39 1.78
CA PHE A 46 9.56 13.81 0.70
C PHE A 46 9.58 15.33 0.62
N THR A 47 10.10 15.92 -0.46
CA THR A 47 10.33 17.38 -0.50
C THR A 47 9.93 18.04 -1.80
N PHE A 48 9.49 19.31 -1.69
CA PHE A 48 9.16 20.19 -2.81
C PHE A 48 10.15 21.39 -2.91
N PHE A 49 11.27 21.28 -3.63
CA PHE A 49 12.46 22.16 -3.48
C PHE A 49 12.35 23.67 -3.84
N LYS A 50 11.20 24.22 -4.29
CA LYS A 50 11.16 25.60 -4.84
C LYS A 50 10.40 26.64 -4.02
N LYS A 51 10.93 27.86 -3.97
CA LYS A 51 10.33 29.06 -3.34
C LYS A 51 8.93 29.45 -3.85
N SER A 52 8.56 29.09 -5.08
CA SER A 52 7.20 29.33 -5.57
C SER A 52 6.18 28.42 -4.88
N ALA A 53 6.60 27.21 -4.51
CA ALA A 53 5.84 26.30 -3.68
C ALA A 53 5.76 26.81 -2.24
N VAL A 54 6.85 27.35 -1.65
CA VAL A 54 6.84 27.94 -0.28
C VAL A 54 5.65 28.88 -0.03
N ARG A 55 5.21 29.69 -0.99
CA ARG A 55 4.02 30.54 -0.76
C ARG A 55 2.71 29.77 -0.61
N ALA A 56 2.59 28.63 -1.29
CA ALA A 56 1.40 27.79 -1.27
C ALA A 56 1.44 26.75 -0.15
N PHE A 57 2.62 26.22 0.17
CA PHE A 57 2.85 25.22 1.23
C PHE A 57 3.18 25.84 2.60
N GLY A 58 3.49 27.14 2.68
CA GLY A 58 3.93 27.80 3.91
C GLY A 58 5.46 27.77 4.09
N ASP A 59 5.93 27.91 5.33
CA ASP A 59 7.37 28.13 5.62
C ASP A 59 8.24 26.87 5.49
N ASP A 60 7.66 25.73 5.09
CA ASP A 60 8.37 24.47 4.96
C ASP A 60 7.82 23.64 3.79
N VAL A 61 8.72 22.91 3.14
CA VAL A 61 8.44 22.08 1.96
C VAL A 61 8.86 20.63 2.17
N ASP A 62 9.17 20.30 3.42
CA ASP A 62 9.79 19.04 3.81
C ASP A 62 8.80 18.23 4.62
N PHE A 63 8.54 17.03 4.12
CA PHE A 63 7.56 16.14 4.69
C PHE A 63 8.24 14.83 5.08
N GLN A 64 7.70 14.22 6.13
CA GLN A 64 8.11 12.93 6.66
C GLN A 64 6.94 11.98 6.58
N PHE A 65 7.22 10.73 6.21
CA PHE A 65 6.21 9.66 6.26
C PHE A 65 5.78 9.43 7.71
N HIS A 66 4.47 9.45 7.92
CA HIS A 66 3.81 9.14 9.18
C HIS A 66 3.72 7.62 9.39
N GLU A 67 3.19 7.19 10.53
CA GLU A 67 3.03 5.77 10.83
C GLU A 67 2.20 5.04 9.75
N ALA A 68 2.50 3.76 9.55
CA ALA A 68 1.81 2.87 8.59
C ALA A 68 1.93 3.20 7.09
N CYS A 69 2.93 3.99 6.69
CA CYS A 69 3.25 4.15 5.27
C CYS A 69 3.92 2.89 4.71
N THR A 70 3.46 2.39 3.56
CA THR A 70 4.00 1.18 2.93
C THR A 70 4.33 1.37 1.46
N LEU A 71 5.39 0.69 1.01
CA LEU A 71 5.68 0.46 -0.39
C LEU A 71 5.44 -1.02 -0.68
N ASN A 72 4.50 -1.31 -1.58
CA ASN A 72 4.06 -2.66 -1.88
C ASN A 72 4.43 -3.00 -3.32
N GLU A 73 5.09 -4.13 -3.56
CA GLU A 73 5.45 -4.62 -4.89
C GLU A 73 4.57 -5.82 -5.27
N TYR A 74 4.10 -5.86 -6.51
CA TYR A 74 3.16 -6.86 -7.00
C TYR A 74 3.76 -7.72 -8.11
N ASP A 75 3.17 -8.89 -8.36
CA ASP A 75 3.64 -9.87 -9.35
C ASP A 75 3.34 -9.50 -10.80
N ASP A 76 2.54 -8.46 -11.03
CA ASP A 76 2.29 -7.85 -12.33
C ASP A 76 3.33 -6.79 -12.72
N GLY A 77 4.35 -6.58 -11.87
CA GLY A 77 5.40 -5.58 -12.07
C GLY A 77 5.04 -4.19 -11.56
N THR A 78 3.87 -3.99 -10.95
CA THR A 78 3.54 -2.71 -10.32
C THR A 78 4.13 -2.60 -8.90
N ALA A 79 4.31 -1.36 -8.45
CA ALA A 79 4.56 -1.08 -7.04
C ALA A 79 3.71 0.12 -6.58
N ARG A 80 3.24 0.13 -5.34
CA ARG A 80 2.38 1.20 -4.83
C ARG A 80 2.86 1.72 -3.49
N LEU A 81 3.14 3.02 -3.43
CA LEU A 81 3.48 3.76 -2.22
C LEU A 81 2.21 4.41 -1.68
N VAL A 82 1.82 4.02 -0.47
CA VAL A 82 0.63 4.54 0.20
C VAL A 82 0.92 4.96 1.64
N GLY A 83 0.19 5.97 2.12
CA GLY A 83 0.24 6.39 3.51
C GLY A 83 0.05 7.89 3.66
N THR A 84 0.47 8.46 4.78
CA THR A 84 0.36 9.90 5.04
C THR A 84 1.74 10.51 5.23
N ILE A 85 2.00 11.67 4.62
CA ILE A 85 3.18 12.48 4.90
C ILE A 85 2.79 13.74 5.68
N VAL A 86 3.64 14.14 6.60
CA VAL A 86 3.43 15.24 7.55
C VAL A 86 4.57 16.23 7.44
N ASN A 87 4.26 17.52 7.37
CA ASN A 87 5.27 18.58 7.30
C ASN A 87 6.14 18.60 8.57
N GLN A 88 7.43 18.85 8.43
CA GLN A 88 8.37 18.81 9.57
C GLN A 88 8.21 19.96 10.56
N LYS A 89 7.61 21.08 10.14
CA LYS A 89 7.39 22.26 10.98
C LYS A 89 5.94 22.47 11.39
N ASN A 90 4.98 21.87 10.68
CA ASN A 90 3.55 22.00 10.98
C ASN A 90 2.81 20.67 10.76
N ASP A 91 2.55 19.97 11.86
CA ASP A 91 1.92 18.65 11.86
C ASP A 91 0.49 18.65 11.26
N ASP A 92 -0.16 19.81 11.15
CA ASP A 92 -1.47 19.98 10.50
C ASP A 92 -1.40 20.12 8.98
N GLN A 93 -0.21 20.31 8.41
CA GLN A 93 0.03 20.26 6.97
C GLN A 93 0.39 18.83 6.55
N ARG A 94 -0.61 18.13 6.01
CA ARG A 94 -0.51 16.70 5.71
C ARG A 94 -1.02 16.37 4.31
N TRP A 95 -0.48 15.31 3.73
CA TRP A 95 -0.96 14.73 2.49
C TRP A 95 -1.20 13.24 2.65
N ASP A 96 -2.35 12.76 2.18
CA ASP A 96 -2.55 11.36 1.86
C ASP A 96 -1.84 11.05 0.53
N VAL A 97 -1.00 10.03 0.54
CA VAL A 97 -0.11 9.65 -0.56
C VAL A 97 -0.65 8.38 -1.20
N ASP A 98 -0.83 8.41 -2.51
CA ASP A 98 -1.13 7.23 -3.32
C ASP A 98 -0.39 7.34 -4.65
N ILE A 99 0.71 6.59 -4.77
CA ILE A 99 1.60 6.62 -5.92
C ILE A 99 1.78 5.21 -6.47
N LEU A 100 1.36 4.98 -7.71
CA LEU A 100 1.46 3.74 -8.45
C LEU A 100 2.64 3.83 -9.41
N PHE A 101 3.47 2.81 -9.39
CA PHE A 101 4.63 2.67 -10.24
C PHE A 101 4.51 1.41 -11.08
N THR A 102 5.19 1.42 -12.22
CA THR A 102 5.38 0.25 -13.07
C THR A 102 6.86 -0.04 -13.18
N SER A 103 7.24 -1.31 -13.11
CA SER A 103 8.62 -1.74 -13.28
C SER A 103 9.13 -1.34 -14.65
N THR A 104 10.36 -0.84 -14.71
CA THR A 104 11.05 -0.48 -15.94
C THR A 104 12.44 -1.10 -15.94
N GLU A 105 13.09 -1.10 -17.10
CA GLU A 105 14.49 -1.45 -17.20
C GLU A 105 15.38 -0.27 -16.81
N MET A 106 16.60 -0.57 -16.34
CA MET A 106 17.56 0.46 -15.97
C MET A 106 17.95 1.29 -17.22
N ASN A 107 17.60 2.59 -17.23
CA ASN A 107 18.11 3.52 -18.24
C ASN A 107 19.36 4.26 -17.73
N GLN A 108 19.29 4.89 -16.53
CA GLN A 108 20.42 5.47 -15.78
C GLN A 108 20.13 5.48 -14.27
N THR A 109 21.17 5.46 -13.43
CA THR A 109 21.01 5.56 -11.97
C THR A 109 21.22 7.00 -11.47
N LYS A 110 20.56 7.35 -10.36
CA LYS A 110 20.80 8.58 -9.59
C LYS A 110 21.87 8.19 -8.58
N GLY A 111 23.05 8.81 -8.63
CA GLY A 111 24.14 8.41 -7.74
C GLY A 111 25.03 9.56 -7.33
N ARG A 112 24.83 10.06 -6.11
CA ARG A 112 25.85 10.72 -5.28
C ARG A 112 26.37 9.83 -4.14
N SER A 113 25.88 8.59 -4.02
CA SER A 113 26.30 7.71 -2.91
C SER A 113 27.73 7.17 -3.11
N GLU A 114 28.48 7.08 -2.00
CA GLU A 114 29.86 6.58 -1.97
C GLU A 114 30.01 5.08 -2.30
N SER A 115 29.05 4.44 -2.96
CA SER A 115 29.19 3.05 -3.41
C SER A 115 28.29 2.72 -4.60
N PHE A 116 28.74 3.13 -5.79
CA PHE A 116 28.30 2.59 -7.08
C PHE A 116 28.44 1.05 -7.20
N ALA A 117 29.08 0.38 -6.23
CA ALA A 117 29.31 -1.05 -6.21
C ALA A 117 28.09 -1.92 -5.83
N ILE A 118 26.97 -1.34 -5.38
CA ILE A 118 25.78 -2.08 -4.87
C ILE A 118 24.58 -2.01 -5.84
N ALA A 119 24.69 -1.27 -6.94
CA ALA A 119 23.57 -1.04 -7.87
C ALA A 119 23.16 -2.27 -8.72
N ASN A 120 23.86 -3.40 -8.60
CA ASN A 120 23.64 -4.58 -9.43
C ASN A 120 22.33 -5.34 -9.14
N ASN A 121 21.68 -5.09 -8.01
CA ASN A 121 20.42 -5.75 -7.62
C ASN A 121 19.27 -4.77 -7.38
N TRP A 122 19.38 -3.54 -7.88
CA TRP A 122 18.29 -2.58 -7.76
C TRP A 122 17.14 -2.92 -8.69
N ARG A 123 15.92 -2.64 -8.22
CA ARG A 123 14.70 -2.68 -9.02
C ARG A 123 14.31 -1.25 -9.41
N PHE A 124 13.84 -1.09 -10.64
CA PHE A 124 13.59 0.22 -11.23
C PHE A 124 12.12 0.43 -11.51
N TYR A 125 11.64 1.64 -11.24
CA TYR A 125 10.24 1.99 -11.26
C TYR A 125 10.00 3.36 -11.92
N GLU A 126 9.03 3.44 -12.81
CA GLU A 126 8.51 4.70 -13.35
C GLU A 126 7.08 4.91 -12.86
N LEU A 127 6.57 6.14 -12.90
CA LEU A 127 5.14 6.35 -12.63
C LEU A 127 4.33 5.62 -13.70
N SER A 128 3.34 4.85 -13.25
CA SER A 128 2.41 4.15 -14.14
C SER A 128 1.76 5.10 -15.15
N GLU A 129 1.53 4.64 -16.38
CA GLU A 129 0.73 5.38 -17.36
C GLU A 129 -0.74 5.51 -16.94
N GLU A 130 -1.19 4.67 -16.00
CA GLU A 130 -2.49 4.82 -15.36
C GLU A 130 -2.49 6.06 -14.47
N GLN A 131 -3.21 7.11 -14.89
CA GLN A 131 -3.28 8.37 -14.13
C GLN A 131 -3.92 8.20 -12.74
N SER A 132 -4.74 7.16 -12.54
CA SER A 132 -5.30 6.83 -11.24
C SER A 132 -4.20 6.25 -10.35
N GLY A 133 -3.68 7.09 -9.45
CA GLY A 133 -2.66 6.70 -8.49
C GLY A 133 -1.37 7.51 -8.58
N HIS A 134 -1.40 8.79 -8.96
CA HIS A 134 -0.25 9.70 -8.80
C HIS A 134 -0.63 10.92 -7.98
N MET A 135 -1.44 10.73 -6.94
CA MET A 135 -2.14 11.83 -6.29
C MET A 135 -1.68 12.00 -4.85
N LEU A 136 -1.48 13.25 -4.47
CA LEU A 136 -1.44 13.67 -3.08
C LEU A 136 -2.75 14.37 -2.77
N THR A 137 -3.48 13.88 -1.78
CA THR A 137 -4.74 14.49 -1.32
C THR A 137 -4.47 15.25 -0.03
N GLY A 138 -4.79 16.53 0.00
CA GLY A 138 -4.51 17.36 1.17
C GLY A 138 -5.38 16.99 2.36
N LEU A 139 -4.75 16.95 3.54
CA LEU A 139 -5.37 16.68 4.83
C LEU A 139 -5.06 17.84 5.79
N GLY A 140 -5.87 18.02 6.82
CA GLY A 140 -5.67 19.09 7.81
C GLY A 140 -5.72 20.47 7.18
N GLU A 141 -4.68 21.28 7.33
CA GLU A 141 -4.57 22.61 6.69
C GLU A 141 -4.62 22.56 5.17
N TYR A 142 -4.29 21.42 4.56
CA TYR A 142 -4.38 21.25 3.11
C TYR A 142 -5.71 20.64 2.65
N GLU A 143 -6.72 20.48 3.52
CA GLU A 143 -8.02 19.96 3.10
C GLU A 143 -8.58 20.71 1.87
N GLY A 144 -9.01 19.95 0.85
CA GLY A 144 -9.44 20.49 -0.45
C GLY A 144 -8.32 20.78 -1.45
N SER A 145 -7.05 20.61 -1.04
CA SER A 145 -5.89 20.65 -1.94
C SER A 145 -5.63 19.29 -2.58
N TYR A 146 -4.99 19.30 -3.75
CA TYR A 146 -4.52 18.08 -4.42
C TYR A 146 -3.30 18.37 -5.29
N LEU A 147 -2.44 17.36 -5.47
CA LEU A 147 -1.32 17.41 -6.41
C LEU A 147 -1.28 16.13 -7.24
N ASN A 148 -1.14 16.27 -8.54
CA ASN A 148 -0.78 15.19 -9.45
C ASN A 148 0.74 15.18 -9.63
N LEU A 149 1.34 14.00 -9.51
CA LEU A 149 2.77 13.78 -9.71
C LEU A 149 3.06 13.34 -11.15
N TYR A 150 4.26 13.62 -11.60
CA TYR A 150 4.77 13.15 -12.89
C TYR A 150 6.28 12.92 -12.83
N ASP A 151 6.78 12.07 -13.73
CA ASP A 151 8.19 11.76 -13.80
C ASP A 151 8.95 12.99 -14.32
N ARG A 152 9.79 13.55 -13.44
CA ARG A 152 10.66 14.68 -13.76
C ARG A 152 11.66 14.37 -14.88
N SER A 153 12.08 13.10 -14.98
CA SER A 153 13.19 12.67 -15.80
C SER A 153 12.80 12.19 -17.19
N ASN A 154 11.49 12.08 -17.46
CA ASN A 154 10.96 11.52 -18.71
C ASN A 154 11.59 10.14 -19.01
N GLY A 155 11.60 9.25 -18.02
CA GLY A 155 12.16 7.89 -18.09
C GLY A 155 13.69 7.82 -18.03
N LYS A 156 14.39 8.96 -17.91
CA LYS A 156 15.87 8.95 -17.87
C LYS A 156 16.41 8.44 -16.53
N PHE A 157 15.72 8.77 -15.43
CA PHE A 157 16.16 8.48 -14.07
C PHE A 157 15.01 7.82 -13.29
N PRO A 158 14.77 6.52 -13.52
CA PRO A 158 13.72 5.80 -12.80
C PRO A 158 13.96 5.80 -11.29
N GLY A 159 12.87 5.52 -10.57
CA GLY A 159 12.89 5.20 -9.15
C GLY A 159 13.76 3.99 -8.90
N GLN A 160 14.48 4.00 -7.79
CA GLN A 160 15.46 2.97 -7.44
C GLN A 160 15.07 2.35 -6.11
N LEU A 161 14.83 1.04 -6.09
CA LEU A 161 14.56 0.27 -4.87
C LEU A 161 15.69 -0.73 -4.66
N GLY A 162 16.32 -0.69 -3.48
CA GLY A 162 17.40 -1.61 -3.13
C GLY A 162 18.28 -1.14 -1.99
N LEU A 163 19.31 -1.92 -1.68
CA LEU A 163 20.37 -1.52 -0.73
C LEU A 163 21.12 -0.31 -1.28
N ALA A 164 21.25 0.74 -0.47
CA ALA A 164 21.84 2.03 -0.83
C ALA A 164 21.10 2.82 -1.94
N ALA A 165 19.86 2.45 -2.27
CA ALA A 165 19.10 3.04 -3.37
C ALA A 165 18.37 4.34 -2.99
N ASN A 166 18.42 4.77 -1.73
CA ASN A 166 17.74 5.97 -1.26
C ASN A 166 18.52 7.27 -1.48
N ASP A 167 19.71 7.24 -2.08
CA ASP A 167 20.60 8.40 -2.30
C ASP A 167 21.05 9.12 -1.00
N LYS A 168 20.89 8.47 0.17
CA LYS A 168 21.22 9.04 1.49
C LYS A 168 22.22 8.20 2.29
N ASN A 169 22.04 6.88 2.29
CA ASN A 169 22.82 5.95 3.13
C ASN A 169 22.91 4.57 2.46
N SER A 170 23.46 3.58 3.16
CA SER A 170 23.65 2.21 2.65
C SER A 170 22.52 1.23 2.97
N ASN A 171 21.42 1.67 3.59
CA ASN A 171 20.30 0.82 3.97
C ASN A 171 19.44 0.42 2.77
N MET A 172 18.56 -0.57 2.95
CA MET A 172 17.46 -0.81 2.02
C MET A 172 16.62 0.47 1.93
N GLY A 173 16.30 0.90 0.72
CA GLY A 173 15.65 2.17 0.51
C GLY A 173 15.03 2.34 -0.87
N PHE A 174 14.31 3.45 -1.02
CA PHE A 174 13.74 3.88 -2.28
C PHE A 174 14.06 5.35 -2.54
N SER A 175 14.43 5.66 -3.79
CA SER A 175 14.54 7.05 -4.26
C SER A 175 13.78 7.28 -5.56
N PHE A 176 13.01 8.36 -5.63
CA PHE A 176 12.32 8.79 -6.86
C PHE A 176 12.35 10.31 -7.00
N TRP A 177 12.36 10.81 -8.24
CA TRP A 177 12.30 12.23 -8.53
C TRP A 177 11.02 12.50 -9.30
N PHE A 178 10.27 13.48 -8.86
CA PHE A 178 8.99 13.82 -9.45
C PHE A 178 8.91 15.33 -9.68
N GLY A 179 7.99 15.74 -10.54
CA GLY A 179 7.39 17.06 -10.41
C GLY A 179 5.92 16.92 -10.04
N TYR A 180 5.27 18.05 -9.80
CA TYR A 180 3.90 18.10 -9.31
C TYR A 180 3.12 19.26 -9.89
N SER A 181 1.81 19.09 -10.04
CA SER A 181 0.89 20.17 -10.37
C SER A 181 -0.48 19.95 -9.76
N GLY A 182 -1.17 21.03 -9.40
CA GLY A 182 -2.49 20.95 -8.81
C GLY A 182 -2.90 22.23 -8.09
N LEU A 183 -3.67 22.06 -7.01
CA LEU A 183 -4.22 23.14 -6.22
C LEU A 183 -3.77 22.98 -4.76
N VAL A 184 -3.16 24.00 -4.18
CA VAL A 184 -2.79 24.04 -2.76
C VAL A 184 -3.38 25.29 -2.15
N ASN A 185 -4.27 25.14 -1.16
CA ASN A 185 -4.95 26.25 -0.48
C ASN A 185 -5.61 27.25 -1.46
N GLY A 186 -6.24 26.72 -2.51
CA GLY A 186 -6.90 27.53 -3.54
C GLY A 186 -5.94 28.20 -4.55
N GLN A 187 -4.63 27.97 -4.45
CA GLN A 187 -3.64 28.48 -5.40
C GLN A 187 -3.16 27.38 -6.35
N THR A 188 -3.14 27.66 -7.65
CA THR A 188 -2.56 26.74 -8.63
C THR A 188 -1.05 26.68 -8.44
N VAL A 189 -0.53 25.46 -8.32
CA VAL A 189 0.89 25.18 -8.21
C VAL A 189 1.29 24.23 -9.34
N THR A 190 2.37 24.54 -10.05
CA THR A 190 2.95 23.65 -11.06
C THR A 190 4.47 23.77 -10.99
N ASN A 191 5.16 22.64 -10.90
CA ASN A 191 6.61 22.62 -10.96
C ASN A 191 7.18 21.33 -11.52
N ILE A 192 7.71 21.40 -12.75
CA ILE A 192 8.11 20.20 -13.48
C ILE A 192 9.41 19.53 -13.06
N ASN A 193 10.19 20.16 -12.19
CA ASN A 193 11.58 19.77 -11.99
C ASN A 193 12.02 19.64 -10.52
N ASP A 194 11.13 19.72 -9.54
CA ASP A 194 11.57 19.98 -8.15
C ASP A 194 10.82 19.18 -7.06
N GLY A 195 10.91 17.85 -7.09
CA GLY A 195 10.55 17.01 -5.95
C GLY A 195 11.31 15.70 -5.89
N ASP A 196 11.51 15.18 -4.69
CA ASP A 196 12.12 13.88 -4.45
C ASP A 196 11.46 13.09 -3.30
N ILE A 197 11.61 11.78 -3.41
CA ILE A 197 11.31 10.80 -2.37
C ILE A 197 12.64 10.13 -2.06
N ASN A 198 13.01 10.05 -0.79
CA ASN A 198 14.23 9.39 -0.32
C ASN A 198 13.97 8.73 1.03
N VAL A 199 13.72 7.42 1.03
CA VAL A 199 13.24 6.71 2.22
C VAL A 199 14.06 5.46 2.51
N ASN A 200 14.17 5.12 3.80
CA ASN A 200 14.59 3.79 4.20
C ASN A 200 13.38 2.86 4.16
N LEU A 201 13.65 1.58 3.94
CA LEU A 201 12.63 0.55 3.92
C LEU A 201 13.00 -0.54 4.94
N ALA A 202 12.03 -0.94 5.74
CA ALA A 202 12.10 -2.15 6.54
C ALA A 202 11.13 -3.18 5.97
N ALA A 203 11.46 -4.46 5.98
CA ALA A 203 10.51 -5.48 5.55
C ALA A 203 9.29 -5.42 6.48
N SER A 204 8.08 -5.26 5.92
CA SER A 204 6.87 -5.31 6.73
C SER A 204 6.74 -6.71 7.29
N ILE A 205 6.48 -6.82 8.59
CA ILE A 205 6.03 -8.09 9.17
C ILE A 205 4.56 -8.18 8.75
N PRO A 206 4.16 -9.12 7.86
CA PRO A 206 2.76 -9.25 7.55
C PRO A 206 2.03 -9.58 8.84
N GLU A 207 1.12 -8.72 9.27
CA GLU A 207 0.14 -9.09 10.29
C GLU A 207 -0.47 -10.42 9.83
N PRO A 208 -0.50 -11.47 10.66
CA PRO A 208 -1.02 -12.75 10.25
C PRO A 208 -2.44 -12.52 9.76
N SER A 209 -2.65 -12.68 8.45
CA SER A 209 -3.97 -12.51 7.86
C SER A 209 -4.92 -13.41 8.64
N LEU A 210 -5.96 -12.85 9.26
CA LEU A 210 -7.05 -13.59 9.90
C LEU A 210 -7.90 -14.40 8.89
N GLY A 211 -7.30 -14.85 7.79
CA GLY A 211 -7.84 -15.82 6.86
C GLY A 211 -7.37 -17.22 7.24
N LEU A 212 -8.30 -18.03 7.75
CA LEU A 212 -8.17 -19.45 8.14
C LEU A 212 -7.72 -19.77 9.58
N LEU A 213 -8.31 -19.08 10.57
CA LEU A 213 -8.62 -19.73 11.86
C LEU A 213 -10.14 -19.89 11.98
N SER A 214 -10.75 -20.62 11.02
CA SER A 214 -12.06 -21.20 11.30
C SER A 214 -11.86 -22.39 12.23
N LEU A 215 -12.23 -22.15 13.48
CA LEU A 215 -12.30 -23.02 14.63
C LEU A 215 -12.70 -24.47 14.27
N ALA A 216 -11.73 -25.37 14.14
CA ALA A 216 -11.97 -26.81 14.22
C ALA A 216 -12.15 -27.21 15.68
N VAL A 217 -13.27 -26.82 16.29
CA VAL A 217 -13.81 -27.42 17.52
C VAL A 217 -15.27 -27.75 17.28
N LEU A 218 -15.52 -28.82 16.54
CA LEU A 218 -16.81 -29.49 16.53
C LEU A 218 -16.65 -31.00 16.51
N THR A 219 -16.06 -31.56 17.56
CA THR A 219 -16.38 -32.93 17.97
C THR A 219 -16.45 -32.97 19.49
N GLY A 220 -17.61 -33.39 20.04
CA GLY A 220 -17.70 -33.75 21.45
C GLY A 220 -18.89 -33.23 22.26
N SER A 221 -20.05 -32.91 21.68
CA SER A 221 -21.28 -32.88 22.48
C SER A 221 -21.78 -34.31 22.74
N PHE A 222 -21.11 -35.05 23.63
CA PHE A 222 -21.73 -36.22 24.26
C PHE A 222 -22.86 -35.71 25.16
N LYS A 223 -24.08 -35.70 24.64
CA LYS A 223 -25.28 -35.64 25.46
C LYS A 223 -25.30 -36.88 26.35
N LEU A 224 -25.03 -36.63 27.63
CA LEU A 224 -25.23 -37.54 28.75
C LEU A 224 -26.71 -37.93 28.82
N LEU A 225 -27.10 -39.00 28.14
CA LEU A 225 -28.42 -39.61 28.30
C LEU A 225 -28.41 -40.43 29.60
N LYS A 226 -28.88 -39.79 30.68
CA LYS A 226 -29.31 -40.49 31.91
C LYS A 226 -30.37 -41.53 31.53
N ARG A 227 -30.02 -42.81 31.60
CA ARG A 227 -30.96 -43.92 31.57
C ARG A 227 -31.81 -43.85 32.84
N LYS A 228 -33.10 -43.53 32.68
CA LYS A 228 -34.12 -43.60 33.72
C LYS A 228 -34.40 -45.08 33.99
N GLU A 229 -34.16 -45.53 35.22
CA GLU A 229 -34.66 -46.83 35.68
C GLU A 229 -36.19 -46.75 35.79
N GLU A 230 -36.88 -47.66 35.11
CA GLU A 230 -38.26 -48.01 35.45
C GLU A 230 -38.25 -49.43 36.02
N LYS A 231 -38.47 -49.50 37.34
CA LYS A 231 -38.97 -50.70 38.01
C LYS A 231 -40.38 -50.98 37.47
N ARG A 232 -40.64 -52.22 37.06
CA ARG A 232 -41.96 -52.84 37.17
C ARG A 232 -41.80 -54.26 37.73
N GLU A 233 -42.60 -54.49 38.76
CA GLU A 233 -42.80 -55.73 39.50
C GLU A 233 -43.34 -56.84 38.60
N VAL A 234 -42.85 -58.07 38.78
CA VAL A 234 -43.58 -59.21 39.39
C VAL A 234 -42.57 -60.04 40.19
#